data_AF-A0A0M3HYZ7-F1
#
_entry.id   AF-A0A0M3HYZ7-F1
#
_cell.length_a   1.000
_cell.length_b   1.000
_cell.length_c   1.000
_cell.angle_alpha   90.00
_cell.angle_beta   90.00
_cell.angle_gamma   90.00
#
_symmetry.space_group_name_H-M   'P 1'
#
loop_
_entity.id
_entity.type
_entity.pdbx_description
1 polymer ?
#
loop_
_entity_poly.entity_id
_entity_poly.type
_entity_poly.pdbx_seq_one_letter_code
_entity_poly.pdbx_strand_id
1 'polypeptide(L)'
;MTTHEGEQQPPVFPAHLSRYEVEFGKRVVIFHRGTGKQYHGLVVACNDRYVMVKISDADRNSYGVRRIQMNPHLSEVELFAQEDWHEAVRA
;
A
#
# COMPACT_ATOMS: atom_id res chain seq x y z
N MET A 1 31.69 -4.71 -29.48
CA MET A 1 31.27 -5.31 -28.19
C MET A 1 30.38 -4.28 -27.54
N THR A 2 29.06 -4.47 -27.59
CA THR A 2 28.06 -3.53 -27.09
C THR A 2 27.73 -3.88 -25.65
N THR A 3 28.23 -3.08 -24.72
CA THR A 3 27.77 -3.07 -23.33
C THR A 3 26.36 -2.50 -23.32
N HIS A 4 25.35 -3.35 -23.19
CA HIS A 4 24.01 -2.93 -22.83
C HIS A 4 24.05 -2.48 -21.36
N GLU A 5 24.31 -1.19 -21.14
CA GLU A 5 24.01 -0.55 -19.86
C GLU A 5 22.51 -0.73 -19.63
N GLY A 6 22.15 -1.56 -18.65
CA GLY A 6 20.77 -1.73 -18.26
C GLY A 6 20.24 -0.41 -17.76
N GLU A 7 19.41 0.24 -18.57
CA GLU A 7 18.62 1.39 -18.16
C GLU A 7 17.80 0.96 -16.93
N GLN A 8 18.25 1.35 -15.74
CA GLN A 8 17.44 1.27 -14.54
C GLN A 8 16.26 2.21 -14.75
N GLN A 9 15.10 1.65 -15.11
CA GLN A 9 13.87 2.39 -15.13
C GLN A 9 13.66 3.04 -13.75
N PRO A 10 13.27 4.33 -13.70
CA PRO A 10 13.04 4.98 -12.42
C PRO A 10 11.98 4.20 -11.63
N PRO A 11 12.07 4.13 -10.30
CA PRO A 11 11.07 3.44 -9.50
C PRO A 11 9.70 4.07 -9.75
N VAL A 12 8.83 3.34 -10.44
CA VAL A 12 7.44 3.72 -10.65
C VAL A 12 6.68 3.26 -9.42
N PHE A 13 6.18 4.21 -8.62
CA PHE A 13 5.27 3.85 -7.55
C PHE A 13 3.98 3.26 -8.16
N PRO A 14 3.48 2.14 -7.64
CA PRO A 14 2.24 1.55 -8.14
C PRO A 14 1.08 2.55 -7.95
N ALA A 15 0.04 2.41 -8.77
CA ALA A 15 -1.16 3.21 -8.60
C ALA A 15 -1.79 2.93 -7.22
N HIS A 16 -2.27 3.98 -6.55
CA HIS A 16 -3.06 3.79 -5.33
C HIS A 16 -4.34 3.04 -5.68
N LEU A 17 -4.72 2.08 -4.83
CA LEU A 17 -5.94 1.31 -4.99
C LEU A 17 -7.16 2.23 -4.90
N SER A 18 -8.00 2.16 -5.94
CA SER A 18 -9.32 2.75 -5.87
C SER A 18 -10.22 1.94 -4.93
N ARG A 19 -11.32 2.55 -4.48
CA ARG A 19 -12.30 1.87 -3.62
C ARG A 19 -12.89 0.59 -4.22
N TYR A 20 -12.88 0.45 -5.54
CA TYR A 20 -13.45 -0.69 -6.24
C TYR A 20 -12.47 -1.87 -6.35
N GLU A 21 -11.19 -1.62 -6.11
CA GLU A 21 -10.13 -2.63 -6.18
C GLU A 21 -9.75 -3.18 -4.80
N VAL A 22 -10.37 -2.65 -3.74
CA VAL A 22 -10.17 -3.10 -2.36
C VAL A 22 -11.23 -4.12 -1.99
N GLU A 23 -10.77 -5.34 -1.73
CA GLU A 23 -11.62 -6.48 -1.41
C GLU A 23 -11.21 -7.12 -0.09
N PHE A 24 -12.14 -7.85 0.53
CA PHE A 24 -11.86 -8.66 1.72
C PHE A 24 -10.72 -9.65 1.45
N GLY A 25 -9.77 -9.74 2.38
CA GLY A 25 -8.61 -10.63 2.27
C GLY A 25 -7.46 -10.08 1.42
N LYS A 26 -7.62 -8.92 0.78
CA LYS A 26 -6.54 -8.29 0.01
C LYS A 26 -5.43 -7.81 0.94
N ARG A 27 -4.19 -8.07 0.55
CA ARG A 27 -2.99 -7.55 1.23
C ARG A 27 -2.66 -6.18 0.67
N VAL A 28 -2.42 -5.23 1.57
CA VAL A 28 -2.20 -3.83 1.19
C VAL A 28 -1.00 -3.25 1.92
N VAL A 29 -0.38 -2.27 1.28
CA VAL A 29 0.53 -1.33 1.94
C VAL A 29 -0.23 -0.04 2.18
N ILE A 30 -0.20 0.44 3.43
CA ILE A 30 -0.77 1.71 3.86
C ILE A 30 0.37 2.71 3.93
N PHE A 31 0.31 3.76 3.12
CA PHE A 31 1.26 4.87 3.16
C PHE A 31 0.61 6.10 3.79
N HIS A 32 1.25 6.68 4.81
CA HIS A 32 0.75 7.88 5.46
C HIS A 32 1.43 9.12 4.89
N ARG A 33 0.71 9.89 4.05
CA ARG A 33 1.24 11.04 3.29
C ARG A 33 1.96 12.06 4.19
N GLY A 34 1.38 12.39 5.35
CA GLY A 34 1.93 13.40 6.25
C GLY A 34 3.20 12.98 7.02
N THR A 35 3.50 11.68 7.11
CA THR A 35 4.65 11.19 7.90
C THR A 35 5.65 10.39 7.06
N GLY A 36 5.29 10.00 5.84
CA GLY A 36 6.08 9.11 4.99
C GLY A 36 6.16 7.66 5.52
N LYS A 37 5.42 7.33 6.58
CA LYS A 37 5.45 5.98 7.17
C LYS A 37 4.63 5.01 6.34
N GLN A 38 5.16 3.80 6.20
CA GLN A 38 4.49 2.68 5.55
C GLN A 38 4.14 1.59 6.57
N TYR A 39 3.02 0.91 6.34
CA TYR A 39 2.58 -0.22 7.14
C TYR A 39 2.01 -1.31 6.22
N HIS A 40 2.18 -2.57 6.57
CA HIS A 40 1.53 -3.67 5.87
C HIS A 40 0.21 -4.00 6.54
N GLY A 41 -0.73 -4.55 5.78
CA GLY A 41 -1.98 -4.99 6.37
C GLY A 41 -2.82 -5.91 5.51
N LEU A 42 -3.82 -6.50 6.16
CA LEU A 42 -4.83 -7.35 5.54
C LEU A 42 -6.20 -6.68 5.66
N VAL A 43 -6.90 -6.54 4.54
CA VAL A 43 -8.27 -6.03 4.54
C VAL A 43 -9.19 -7.07 5.19
N VAL A 44 -9.87 -6.69 6.27
CA VAL A 44 -10.77 -7.56 7.03
C VAL A 44 -12.24 -7.15 6.93
N ALA A 45 -12.51 -5.96 6.40
CA ALA A 45 -13.84 -5.54 5.96
C ALA A 45 -13.69 -4.33 5.02
N CYS A 46 -14.60 -4.17 4.07
CA CYS A 46 -14.61 -3.03 3.17
C CYS A 46 -16.05 -2.67 2.77
N ASN A 47 -16.32 -1.38 2.61
CA ASN A 47 -17.53 -0.86 1.99
C ASN A 47 -17.19 0.37 1.12
N ASP A 48 -18.23 1.06 0.63
CA ASP A 48 -18.11 2.20 -0.27
C ASP A 48 -17.39 3.42 0.33
N ARG A 49 -17.28 3.50 1.66
CA ARG A 49 -16.72 4.65 2.40
C ARG A 49 -15.44 4.34 3.15
N TYR A 50 -15.32 3.12 3.67
CA TYR A 50 -14.27 2.74 4.60
C TYR A 50 -13.74 1.34 4.33
N VAL A 51 -12.48 1.14 4.70
CA VAL A 51 -11.81 -0.15 4.74
C VAL A 51 -11.29 -0.37 6.16
N MET A 52 -11.51 -1.56 6.69
CA MET A 52 -10.91 -2.02 7.92
C MET A 52 -9.70 -2.87 7.59
N VAL A 53 -8.52 -2.45 8.05
CA VAL A 53 -7.26 -3.14 7.79
C VAL A 53 -6.66 -3.61 9.10
N LYS A 54 -6.39 -4.90 9.19
CA LYS A 54 -5.55 -5.47 10.24
C LYS A 54 -4.10 -5.14 9.92
N ILE A 55 -3.49 -4.25 10.69
CA ILE A 55 -2.11 -3.78 10.46
C ILE A 55 -1.13 -4.79 11.04
N SER A 56 -0.06 -5.05 10.31
CA SER A 56 1.09 -5.85 10.75
C SER A 56 2.42 -5.27 10.29
N ASP A 57 3.49 -5.59 11.00
CA ASP A 57 4.87 -5.38 10.53
C ASP A 57 5.27 -6.49 9.52
N ALA A 58 6.53 -6.42 9.07
CA ALA A 58 7.15 -7.44 8.22
C ALA A 58 7.17 -8.83 8.87
N ASP A 59 7.31 -8.88 10.19
CA ASP A 59 7.29 -10.11 11.00
C ASP A 59 5.87 -10.63 11.29
N ARG A 60 4.84 -10.00 10.71
CA ARG A 60 3.41 -10.31 10.85
C ARG A 60 2.87 -10.14 12.27
N ASN A 61 3.57 -9.42 13.14
CA ASN A 61 3.04 -9.01 14.43
C ASN A 61 1.91 -8.02 14.19
N SER A 62 0.73 -8.29 14.77
CA SER A 62 -0.44 -7.46 14.55
C SER A 62 -0.51 -6.31 15.55
N TYR A 63 -0.72 -5.11 15.05
CA TYR A 63 -0.92 -3.89 15.86
C TYR A 63 -2.40 -3.54 16.07
N GLY A 64 -3.30 -4.42 15.64
CA GLY A 64 -4.75 -4.22 15.70
C GLY A 64 -5.37 -3.85 14.36
N VAL A 65 -6.64 -3.46 14.40
CA VAL A 65 -7.45 -3.13 13.23
C VAL A 65 -7.65 -1.62 13.17
N ARG A 66 -7.44 -1.03 11.99
CA ARG A 66 -7.67 0.39 11.73
C ARG A 66 -8.74 0.60 10.68
N ARG A 67 -9.58 1.61 10.89
CA ARG A 67 -10.53 2.13 9.92
C ARG A 67 -9.85 3.19 9.06
N ILE A 68 -9.86 3.00 7.75
CA ILE A 68 -9.33 3.91 6.74
C ILE A 68 -10.48 4.43 5.89
N GLN A 69 -10.51 5.74 5.66
CA GLN A 69 -11.50 6.37 4.78
C GLN A 69 -11.01 6.36 3.34
N MET A 70 -11.84 5.90 2.40
CA MET A 70 -11.47 5.75 0.99
C MET A 70 -11.74 7.01 0.15
N ASN A 71 -11.97 8.16 0.78
CA ASN A 71 -12.15 9.42 0.06
C ASN A 71 -10.78 10.06 -0.21
N PRO A 72 -10.33 10.17 -1.47
CA PRO A 72 -8.98 10.65 -1.80
C PRO A 72 -8.72 12.10 -1.37
N HIS A 73 -9.77 12.92 -1.18
CA HIS A 73 -9.65 14.30 -0.74
C HIS A 73 -9.62 14.47 0.79
N LEU A 74 -9.99 13.43 1.53
CA LEU A 74 -10.07 13.47 3.00
C LEU A 74 -9.15 12.46 3.67
N SER A 75 -8.57 11.54 2.91
CA SER A 75 -7.67 10.52 3.45
C SER A 75 -6.23 11.03 3.53
N GLU A 76 -5.68 10.97 4.74
CA GLU A 76 -4.24 11.17 4.99
C GLU A 76 -3.39 9.96 4.58
N VAL A 77 -4.05 8.86 4.22
CA VAL A 77 -3.42 7.60 3.84
C VAL A 77 -3.78 7.18 2.42
N GLU A 78 -2.84 6.52 1.77
CA GLU A 78 -3.00 5.84 0.49
C GLU A 78 -2.85 4.33 0.69
N LEU A 79 -3.61 3.56 -0.08
CA LEU A 79 -3.52 2.12 -0.10
C LEU A 79 -2.91 1.68 -1.42
N PHE A 80 -1.99 0.73 -1.36
CA PHE A 80 -1.38 0.08 -2.53
C PHE A 80 -1.58 -1.42 -2.41
N ALA A 81 -1.70 -2.12 -3.54
CA ALA A 81 -1.65 -3.58 -3.51
C ALA A 81 -0.26 -4.00 -3.03
N GLN A 82 -0.20 -4.95 -2.09
CA GLN A 82 1.09 -5.41 -1.60
C GLN A 82 1.89 -6.13 -2.70
N GLU A 83 1.23 -6.83 -3.64
CA GLU A 83 1.92 -7.47 -4.77
C GLU A 83 2.64 -6.50 -5.71
N ASP A 84 2.12 -5.29 -5.88
CA ASP A 84 2.69 -4.26 -6.75
C ASP A 84 3.68 -3.35 -6.00
N TRP A 85 3.77 -3.50 -4.68
CA TRP A 85 4.67 -2.71 -3.84
C TRP A 85 6.08 -3.28 -3.91
N HIS A 86 6.82 -2.83 -4.91
CA HIS A 86 8.26 -2.97 -4.93
C HIS A 86 8.85 -1.86 -4.05
N GLU A 87 9.37 -2.23 -2.88
CA GLU A 87 10.25 -1.31 -2.17
C GLU A 87 11.32 -0.86 -3.15
N ALA A 88 11.48 0.45 -3.35
CA ALA A 88 12.64 0.98 -4.01
C ALA A 88 13.84 0.61 -3.12
N VAL A 89 14.37 -0.60 -3.33
CA VAL A 89 15.59 -1.06 -2.69
C VAL A 89 16.63 -0.04 -3.13
N ARG A 90 17.04 0.81 -2.19
CA ARG A 90 18.19 1.69 -2.39
C ARG A 90 19.35 0.77 -2.75
N ALA A 91 19.72 0.75 -4.02
CA ALA A 91 21.03 0.31 -4.47
C ALA A 91 22.11 1.23 -3.88
#